data_AF-A0A2V7G901-F1
#
_entry.id   AF-A0A2V7G901-F1
#
_cell.length_a   1.000
_cell.length_b   1.000
_cell.length_c   1.000
_cell.angle_alpha   90.00
_cell.angle_beta   90.00
_cell.angle_gamma   90.00
#
_symmetry.space_group_name_H-M   'P 1'
#
loop_
_entity.id
_entity.type
_entity.pdbx_description
1 polymer ?
#
loop_
_entity_poly.entity_id
_entity_poly.type
_entity_poly.pdbx_seq_one_letter_code
_entity_poly.pdbx_strand_id
1 'polypeptide(L)'
;MKAGTIVRGTRDGYLLALDADTGRLLWERAAGDADKGETFTMPPVIFDDLVIIGPAGNEVPIKGWVGAFKLKDGDPVWRFNTVPRPGEPGAETWAGATDAPTGGGAVWTPFSLDPAEGLVFVATGNPAPDFFTDARRGANLYTSSLVVLDARTGKLVWHHQATPHDLHDWDLTQVSPLFRADVDGTARRFVSMVGKEGLLRILDRESRAQVTAVAVTRRQNVEVPVTQEGVYACPGPLGGVQWNGP
;
A
#
# COMPACT_ATOMS: atom_id res chain seq x y z
N MET A 1 -13.04 -14.52 5.13
CA MET A 1 -14.19 -15.42 4.89
C MET A 1 -15.47 -14.64 5.16
N LYS A 2 -16.51 -14.81 4.33
CA LYS A 2 -17.85 -14.25 4.59
C LYS A 2 -18.89 -15.20 4.02
N ALA A 3 -19.95 -15.47 4.79
CA ALA A 3 -21.08 -16.33 4.39
C ALA A 3 -20.66 -17.66 3.72
N GLY A 4 -19.74 -18.41 4.34
CA GLY A 4 -19.29 -19.70 3.77
C GLY A 4 -18.30 -19.60 2.60
N THR A 5 -17.85 -18.39 2.23
CA THR A 5 -16.88 -18.20 1.13
C THR A 5 -15.51 -17.75 1.66
N ILE A 6 -14.45 -18.45 1.27
CA ILE A 6 -13.04 -18.08 1.45
C ILE A 6 -12.54 -17.45 0.15
N VAL A 7 -11.84 -16.33 0.22
CA VAL A 7 -11.25 -15.68 -0.96
C VAL A 7 -9.74 -15.52 -0.77
N ARG A 8 -8.97 -15.78 -1.82
CA ARG A 8 -7.51 -15.72 -1.79
C ARG A 8 -6.93 -15.27 -3.13
N GLY A 9 -5.93 -14.40 -3.06
CA GLY A 9 -5.06 -14.11 -4.21
C GLY A 9 -3.90 -15.12 -4.31
N THR A 10 -3.47 -15.40 -5.54
CA THR A 10 -2.34 -16.28 -5.86
C THR A 10 -1.23 -15.52 -6.62
N ARG A 11 -0.02 -16.09 -6.61
CA ARG A 11 1.17 -15.44 -7.18
C ARG A 11 1.12 -15.31 -8.71
N ASP A 12 0.31 -16.11 -9.39
CA ASP A 12 0.05 -16.05 -10.83
C ASP A 12 -1.03 -15.01 -11.20
N GLY A 13 -1.41 -14.12 -10.26
CA GLY A 13 -2.32 -13.01 -10.53
C GLY A 13 -3.81 -13.39 -10.47
N TYR A 14 -4.16 -14.57 -9.97
CA TYR A 14 -5.54 -14.99 -9.82
C TYR A 14 -6.14 -14.64 -8.45
N LEU A 15 -7.43 -14.31 -8.47
CA LEU A 15 -8.29 -14.25 -7.30
C LEU A 15 -9.22 -15.45 -7.34
N LEU A 16 -9.23 -16.23 -6.26
CA LEU A 16 -10.01 -17.46 -6.13
C LEU A 16 -11.03 -17.31 -5.03
N ALA A 17 -12.25 -17.78 -5.24
CA ALA A 17 -13.22 -18.04 -4.18
C ALA A 17 -13.50 -19.53 -4.03
N LEU A 18 -13.48 -19.99 -2.79
CA LEU A 18 -13.68 -21.37 -2.40
C LEU A 18 -14.84 -21.46 -1.41
N ASP A 19 -15.60 -22.53 -1.52
CA ASP A 19 -16.54 -22.95 -0.50
C ASP A 19 -15.76 -23.35 0.77
N ALA A 20 -16.13 -22.76 1.91
CA ALA A 20 -15.34 -22.89 3.14
C ALA A 20 -15.44 -24.27 3.79
N ASP A 21 -16.56 -24.98 3.57
CA ASP A 21 -16.79 -26.28 4.18
C ASP A 21 -16.16 -27.40 3.34
N THR A 22 -16.19 -27.26 2.01
CA THR A 22 -15.78 -28.32 1.08
C THR A 22 -14.46 -28.04 0.36
N GLY A 23 -13.98 -26.80 0.37
CA GLY A 23 -12.81 -26.37 -0.40
C GLY A 23 -13.04 -26.30 -1.91
N ARG A 24 -14.27 -26.53 -2.39
CA ARG A 24 -14.61 -26.50 -3.82
C ARG A 24 -14.45 -25.09 -4.39
N LEU A 25 -13.84 -24.98 -5.58
CA LEU A 25 -13.78 -23.72 -6.33
C LEU A 25 -15.19 -23.24 -6.70
N LEU A 26 -15.52 -22.02 -6.28
CA LEU A 26 -16.76 -21.33 -6.64
C LEU A 26 -16.55 -20.47 -7.88
N TRP A 27 -15.47 -19.70 -7.91
CA TRP A 27 -15.03 -18.92 -9.07
C TRP A 27 -13.54 -18.60 -9.00
N GLU A 28 -12.96 -18.30 -10.15
CA GLU A 28 -11.61 -17.75 -10.29
C GLU A 28 -11.59 -16.60 -11.30
N ARG A 29 -10.69 -15.64 -11.09
CA ARG A 29 -10.49 -14.48 -11.98
C ARG A 29 -9.02 -14.12 -12.08
N ALA A 30 -8.53 -13.97 -13.31
CA ALA A 30 -7.27 -13.28 -13.55
C ALA A 30 -7.49 -11.79 -13.23
N ALA A 31 -6.95 -11.34 -12.09
CA ALA A 31 -7.13 -9.98 -11.58
C ALA A 31 -5.84 -9.16 -11.65
N GLY A 32 -4.67 -9.81 -11.61
CA GLY A 32 -3.37 -9.24 -11.89
C GLY A 32 -2.74 -9.82 -13.16
N ASP A 33 -1.72 -9.14 -13.68
CA ASP A 33 -0.93 -9.56 -14.83
C ASP A 33 0.47 -10.05 -14.41
N ALA A 34 0.59 -11.36 -14.20
CA ALA A 34 1.84 -11.98 -13.73
C ALA A 34 2.98 -11.89 -14.76
N ASP A 35 2.67 -11.80 -16.06
CA ASP A 35 3.69 -11.60 -17.11
C ASP A 35 4.33 -10.20 -17.01
N LYS A 36 3.61 -9.24 -16.43
CA LYS A 36 4.14 -7.92 -16.07
C LYS A 36 4.75 -7.86 -14.68
N GLY A 37 4.62 -8.92 -13.87
CA GLY A 37 5.12 -9.01 -12.51
C GLY A 37 4.11 -8.64 -11.42
N GLU A 38 2.83 -8.45 -11.74
CA GLU A 38 1.78 -8.26 -10.73
C GLU A 38 1.45 -9.61 -10.07
N THR A 39 1.71 -9.71 -8.76
CA THR A 39 1.45 -10.96 -8.00
C THR A 39 0.63 -10.69 -6.75
N PHE A 40 -0.15 -11.65 -6.26
CA PHE A 40 -0.84 -11.51 -4.96
C PHE A 40 -0.12 -12.28 -3.86
N THR A 41 0.39 -11.55 -2.86
CA THR A 41 1.15 -12.09 -1.72
C THR A 41 0.44 -11.92 -0.38
N MET A 42 -0.52 -11.00 -0.30
CA MET A 42 -1.29 -10.69 0.91
C MET A 42 -2.72 -11.23 0.84
N PRO A 43 -3.41 -11.39 2.00
CA PRO A 43 -4.83 -11.70 2.01
C PRO A 43 -5.67 -10.50 1.51
N PRO A 44 -6.79 -10.75 0.80
CA PRO A 44 -7.76 -9.70 0.50
C PRO A 44 -8.56 -9.29 1.75
N VAL A 45 -9.10 -8.08 1.73
CA VAL A 45 -10.13 -7.63 2.69
C VAL A 45 -11.52 -7.83 2.10
N ILE A 46 -12.46 -8.35 2.89
CA ILE A 46 -13.87 -8.42 2.49
C ILE A 46 -14.65 -7.36 3.26
N PHE A 47 -15.34 -6.48 2.55
CA PHE A 47 -16.23 -5.47 3.12
C PHE A 47 -17.52 -5.42 2.32
N ASP A 48 -18.66 -5.47 3.01
CA ASP A 48 -19.96 -5.70 2.36
C ASP A 48 -19.85 -6.89 1.37
N ASP A 49 -20.30 -6.73 0.15
CA ASP A 49 -20.25 -7.71 -0.94
C ASP A 49 -19.04 -7.54 -1.86
N LEU A 50 -17.98 -6.89 -1.37
CA LEU A 50 -16.73 -6.61 -2.09
C LEU A 50 -15.53 -7.35 -1.50
N VAL A 51 -14.64 -7.78 -2.39
CA VAL A 51 -13.28 -8.26 -2.11
C VAL A 51 -12.31 -7.18 -2.58
N ILE A 52 -11.49 -6.66 -1.68
CA ILE A 52 -10.54 -5.58 -1.92
C ILE A 52 -9.12 -6.12 -1.82
N ILE A 53 -8.32 -5.91 -2.87
CA ILE A 53 -6.94 -6.39 -2.99
C ILE A 53 -6.14 -5.50 -3.96
N GLY A 54 -4.82 -5.64 -3.96
CA GLY A 54 -3.94 -5.12 -5.00
C GLY A 54 -2.70 -6.01 -5.13
N PRO A 55 -1.88 -5.81 -6.17
CA PRO A 55 -0.72 -6.64 -6.42
C PRO A 55 0.48 -6.17 -5.60
N ALA A 56 1.43 -7.08 -5.38
CA ALA A 56 2.83 -6.83 -5.06
C ALA A 56 3.67 -6.77 -6.35
N GLY A 57 4.95 -6.42 -6.22
CA GLY A 57 5.93 -6.43 -7.31
C GLY A 57 6.61 -5.08 -7.54
N ASN A 58 6.95 -4.34 -6.49
CA ASN A 58 7.51 -2.99 -6.62
C ASN A 58 8.88 -2.96 -7.33
N GLU A 59 9.64 -4.04 -7.29
CA GLU A 59 11.00 -4.12 -7.85
C GLU A 59 11.02 -4.16 -9.39
N VAL A 60 9.84 -4.29 -10.01
CA VAL A 60 9.65 -4.15 -11.46
C VAL A 60 8.72 -2.96 -11.73
N PRO A 61 8.78 -2.33 -12.92
CA PRO A 61 8.02 -1.10 -13.21
C PRO A 61 6.52 -1.35 -13.47
N ILE A 62 5.87 -2.21 -12.67
CA ILE A 62 4.41 -2.27 -12.61
C ILE A 62 3.87 -0.96 -12.04
N LYS A 63 2.66 -0.58 -12.46
CA LYS A 63 1.96 0.57 -11.87
C LYS A 63 0.96 0.05 -10.85
N GLY A 64 1.32 0.18 -9.58
CA GLY A 64 0.51 -0.30 -8.46
C GLY A 64 -0.93 0.19 -8.47
N TRP A 65 -1.80 -0.63 -7.87
CA TRP A 65 -3.22 -0.35 -7.79
C TRP A 65 -3.88 -1.06 -6.60
N VAL A 66 -5.03 -0.56 -6.19
CA VAL A 66 -5.97 -1.24 -5.28
C VAL A 66 -7.30 -1.34 -6.02
N GLY A 67 -7.96 -2.48 -5.95
CA GLY A 67 -9.24 -2.70 -6.63
C GLY A 67 -10.21 -3.47 -5.77
N ALA A 68 -11.50 -3.30 -6.09
CA ALA A 68 -12.55 -4.14 -5.55
C ALA A 68 -13.20 -5.01 -6.63
N PHE A 69 -13.60 -6.19 -6.20
CA PHE A 69 -14.26 -7.20 -6.99
C PHE A 69 -15.50 -7.68 -6.24
N LYS A 70 -16.58 -8.04 -6.93
CA LYS A 70 -17.77 -8.59 -6.27
C LYS A 70 -17.43 -9.94 -5.64
N LEU A 71 -17.86 -10.16 -4.40
CA LEU A 71 -17.66 -11.43 -3.70
C LEU A 71 -18.36 -12.60 -4.39
N LYS A 72 -19.48 -12.33 -5.09
CA LYS A 72 -20.33 -13.36 -5.70
C LYS A 72 -19.69 -14.06 -6.91
N ASP A 73 -18.91 -13.33 -7.71
CA ASP A 73 -18.43 -13.78 -9.03
C ASP A 73 -17.04 -13.24 -9.41
N GLY A 74 -16.43 -12.40 -8.58
CA GLY A 74 -15.14 -11.79 -8.84
C GLY A 74 -15.15 -10.69 -9.91
N ASP A 75 -16.32 -10.20 -10.35
CA ASP A 75 -16.38 -9.09 -11.32
C ASP A 75 -15.70 -7.83 -10.76
N PRO A 76 -14.89 -7.11 -11.54
CA PRO A 76 -14.29 -5.86 -11.10
C PRO A 76 -15.36 -4.78 -10.88
N VAL A 77 -15.18 -3.97 -9.83
CA VAL A 77 -16.10 -2.90 -9.43
C VAL A 77 -15.44 -1.53 -9.54
N TRP A 78 -14.27 -1.37 -8.92
CA TRP A 78 -13.50 -0.13 -8.97
C TRP A 78 -12.00 -0.43 -8.91
N ARG A 79 -11.20 0.54 -9.36
CA ARG A 79 -9.73 0.52 -9.26
C ARG A 79 -9.22 1.92 -8.94
N PHE A 80 -8.35 2.00 -7.95
CA PHE A 80 -7.54 3.18 -7.62
C PHE A 80 -6.09 2.87 -8.02
N ASN A 81 -5.46 3.74 -8.82
CA ASN A 81 -4.05 3.58 -9.17
C ASN A 81 -3.20 4.27 -8.10
N THR A 82 -2.35 3.51 -7.42
CA THR A 82 -1.39 4.06 -6.44
C THR A 82 -0.19 4.70 -7.13
N VAL A 83 0.08 4.31 -8.37
CA VAL A 83 0.89 5.08 -9.33
C VAL A 83 -0.08 5.75 -10.32
N PRO A 84 -0.36 7.06 -10.17
CA PRO A 84 -1.34 7.78 -10.98
C PRO A 84 -1.01 7.75 -12.47
N ARG A 85 -2.05 7.70 -13.30
CA ARG A 85 -1.94 7.89 -14.76
C ARG A 85 -1.92 9.38 -15.10
N PRO A 86 -1.44 9.77 -16.30
CA PRO A 86 -1.51 11.17 -16.73
C PRO A 86 -2.94 11.74 -16.58
N GLY A 87 -3.05 12.86 -15.88
CA GLY A 87 -4.33 13.52 -15.59
C GLY A 87 -5.02 13.06 -14.28
N GLU A 88 -4.52 12.03 -13.61
CA GLU A 88 -4.97 11.65 -12.27
C GLU A 88 -4.23 12.48 -11.19
N PRO A 89 -4.87 12.79 -10.05
CA PRO A 89 -4.20 13.49 -8.95
C PRO A 89 -2.93 12.79 -8.49
N GLY A 90 -1.86 13.55 -8.25
CA GLY A 90 -0.55 13.04 -7.89
C GLY A 90 0.35 12.75 -9.08
N ALA A 91 -0.18 12.64 -10.30
CA ALA A 91 0.61 12.43 -11.52
C ALA A 91 1.64 13.55 -11.75
N GLU A 92 1.33 14.78 -11.33
CA GLU A 92 2.23 15.94 -11.40
C GLU A 92 3.50 15.78 -10.55
N THR A 93 3.50 14.84 -9.60
CA THR A 93 4.66 14.54 -8.75
C THR A 93 5.61 13.50 -9.34
N TRP A 94 5.32 13.03 -10.56
CA TRP A 94 6.17 12.12 -11.32
C TRP A 94 6.76 12.86 -12.52
N ALA A 95 8.06 13.09 -12.48
CA ALA A 95 8.81 13.64 -13.60
C ALA A 95 10.00 12.73 -13.93
N GLY A 96 10.09 12.23 -15.14
CA GLY A 96 11.27 11.51 -15.61
C GLY A 96 12.20 12.43 -16.38
N ALA A 97 13.50 12.41 -16.07
CA ALA A 97 14.52 13.01 -16.93
C ALA A 97 14.99 12.04 -18.04
N THR A 98 14.43 10.83 -18.08
CA THR A 98 14.83 9.74 -18.98
C THR A 98 13.60 8.96 -19.47
N ASP A 99 13.78 8.11 -20.48
CA ASP A 99 12.74 7.22 -21.02
C ASP A 99 12.60 5.89 -20.24
N ALA A 100 13.29 5.75 -19.10
CA ALA A 100 13.23 4.53 -18.30
C ALA A 100 11.81 4.30 -17.76
N PRO A 101 11.28 3.05 -17.80
CA PRO A 101 9.98 2.74 -17.23
C PRO A 101 9.91 3.05 -15.73
N THR A 102 8.80 3.62 -15.29
CA THR A 102 8.54 3.96 -13.88
C THR A 102 7.28 3.28 -13.36
N GLY A 103 7.26 3.02 -12.05
CA GLY A 103 6.22 2.23 -11.41
C GLY A 103 6.38 2.15 -9.89
N GLY A 104 6.15 0.96 -9.35
CA GLY A 104 6.11 0.69 -7.91
C GLY A 104 4.73 0.95 -7.33
N GLY A 105 4.67 1.42 -6.08
CA GLY A 105 3.43 1.74 -5.35
C GLY A 105 2.49 0.55 -5.14
N ALA A 106 2.93 -0.66 -5.47
CA ALA A 106 2.26 -1.92 -5.23
C ALA A 106 2.06 -2.14 -3.72
N VAL A 107 1.13 -3.03 -3.38
CA VAL A 107 0.60 -3.20 -2.03
C VAL A 107 0.75 -4.67 -1.64
N TRP A 108 1.63 -4.96 -0.70
CA TRP A 108 2.03 -6.34 -0.39
C TRP A 108 1.82 -6.72 1.08
N THR A 109 1.20 -5.84 1.86
CA THR A 109 0.87 -6.05 3.27
C THR A 109 -0.63 -5.85 3.52
N PRO A 110 -1.22 -6.57 4.50
CA PRO A 110 -2.66 -6.51 4.74
C PRO A 110 -3.21 -5.10 4.97
N PHE A 111 -4.42 -4.84 4.49
CA PHE A 111 -5.09 -3.56 4.71
C PHE A 111 -5.81 -3.53 6.05
N SER A 112 -5.88 -2.34 6.66
CA SER A 112 -6.80 -2.07 7.76
C SER A 112 -8.16 -1.62 7.23
N LEU A 113 -9.22 -1.90 7.98
CA LEU A 113 -10.59 -1.55 7.63
C LEU A 113 -11.28 -0.92 8.84
N ASP A 114 -11.90 0.25 8.65
CA ASP A 114 -12.92 0.76 9.56
C ASP A 114 -14.30 0.42 8.98
N PRO A 115 -14.97 -0.64 9.48
CA PRO A 115 -16.24 -1.07 8.91
C PRO A 115 -17.39 -0.12 9.23
N ALA A 116 -17.28 0.72 10.27
CA ALA A 116 -18.33 1.67 10.63
C ALA A 116 -18.37 2.84 9.63
N GLU A 117 -17.21 3.29 9.17
CA GLU A 117 -17.11 4.34 8.14
C GLU A 117 -17.03 3.77 6.72
N GLY A 118 -16.73 2.48 6.57
CA GLY A 118 -16.47 1.86 5.28
C GLY A 118 -15.21 2.38 4.61
N LEU A 119 -14.15 2.59 5.39
CA LEU A 119 -12.85 3.08 4.91
C LEU A 119 -11.80 1.98 4.97
N VAL A 120 -11.08 1.80 3.87
CA VAL A 120 -9.91 0.92 3.80
C VAL A 120 -8.63 1.77 3.85
N PHE A 121 -7.68 1.33 4.67
CA PHE A 121 -6.41 1.99 4.93
C PHE A 121 -5.30 1.12 4.35
N VAL A 122 -4.60 1.67 3.37
CA VAL A 122 -3.66 0.95 2.53
C VAL A 122 -2.26 1.50 2.76
N ALA A 123 -1.30 0.60 3.01
CA ALA A 123 0.11 0.90 2.99
C ALA A 123 0.66 0.64 1.59
N THR A 124 1.15 1.67 0.90
CA THR A 124 1.74 1.52 -0.44
C THR A 124 3.26 1.39 -0.37
N GLY A 125 3.80 0.58 -1.27
CA GLY A 125 5.23 0.31 -1.36
C GLY A 125 6.03 1.40 -2.05
N ASN A 126 7.33 1.13 -2.22
CA ASN A 126 8.32 2.01 -2.82
C ASN A 126 8.02 2.30 -4.31
N PRO A 127 8.58 3.38 -4.89
CA PRO A 127 8.55 3.64 -6.32
C PRO A 127 9.62 2.85 -7.08
N ALA A 128 9.34 2.57 -8.35
CA ALA A 128 10.25 1.92 -9.28
C ALA A 128 10.73 2.91 -10.37
N PRO A 129 12.00 2.85 -10.80
CA PRO A 129 13.06 1.96 -10.29
C PRO A 129 13.57 2.34 -8.90
N ASP A 130 13.86 1.39 -8.03
CA ASP A 130 14.11 1.60 -6.60
C ASP A 130 15.22 2.60 -6.28
N PHE A 131 16.32 2.57 -7.02
CA PHE A 131 17.51 3.38 -6.73
C PHE A 131 17.89 4.35 -7.85
N PHE A 132 17.36 4.18 -9.06
CA PHE A 132 17.64 5.08 -10.19
C PHE A 132 16.62 6.23 -10.24
N THR A 133 16.82 7.20 -9.35
CA THR A 133 15.83 8.25 -9.05
C THR A 133 15.70 9.30 -10.15
N ASP A 134 16.69 9.45 -11.03
CA ASP A 134 16.62 10.35 -12.20
C ASP A 134 15.51 9.97 -13.19
N ALA A 135 15.12 8.69 -13.22
CA ALA A 135 13.95 8.23 -13.99
C ALA A 135 12.62 8.72 -13.42
N ARG A 136 12.58 9.12 -12.14
CA ARG A 136 11.35 9.38 -11.38
C ARG A 136 11.53 10.50 -10.35
N ARG A 137 12.01 11.66 -10.79
CA ARG A 137 12.09 12.88 -9.98
C ARG A 137 10.71 13.30 -9.47
N GLY A 138 10.70 14.00 -8.34
CA GLY A 138 9.48 14.44 -7.66
C GLY A 138 9.06 13.49 -6.54
N ALA A 139 7.96 13.83 -5.85
CA ALA A 139 7.54 13.12 -4.65
C ALA A 139 7.05 11.68 -4.91
N ASN A 140 6.70 11.33 -6.15
CA ASN A 140 6.22 10.01 -6.56
C ASN A 140 4.93 9.57 -5.86
N LEU A 141 3.95 10.46 -5.69
CA LEU A 141 2.68 10.08 -5.06
C LEU A 141 1.94 9.03 -5.89
N TYR A 142 1.43 7.95 -5.31
CA TYR A 142 1.20 7.70 -3.89
C TYR A 142 2.09 6.57 -3.35
N THR A 143 3.38 6.52 -3.67
CA THR A 143 4.30 5.52 -3.12
C THR A 143 4.69 5.83 -1.68
N SER A 144 5.08 4.79 -0.94
CA SER A 144 5.52 4.86 0.46
C SER A 144 4.55 5.69 1.32
N SER A 145 3.25 5.46 1.13
CA SER A 145 2.16 6.30 1.64
C SER A 145 1.08 5.47 2.34
N LEU A 146 0.47 6.09 3.35
CA LEU A 146 -0.86 5.73 3.79
C LEU A 146 -1.86 6.31 2.79
N VAL A 147 -2.66 5.47 2.16
CA VAL A 147 -3.78 5.85 1.29
C VAL A 147 -5.10 5.39 1.93
N VAL A 148 -6.05 6.30 2.12
CA VAL A 148 -7.38 5.98 2.67
C VAL A 148 -8.43 6.11 1.58
N LEU A 149 -9.10 4.99 1.29
CA LEU A 149 -10.12 4.90 0.24
C LEU A 149 -11.48 4.59 0.87
N ASP A 150 -12.54 5.12 0.25
CA ASP A 150 -13.89 4.62 0.45
C ASP A 150 -13.96 3.19 -0.12
N ALA A 151 -14.27 2.21 0.73
CA ALA A 151 -14.20 0.80 0.38
C ALA A 151 -15.23 0.38 -0.69
N ARG A 152 -16.31 1.15 -0.86
CA ARG A 152 -17.40 0.85 -1.80
C ARG A 152 -17.13 1.41 -3.19
N THR A 153 -16.44 2.54 -3.26
CA THR A 153 -16.26 3.31 -4.51
C THR A 153 -14.82 3.40 -4.98
N GLY A 154 -13.84 3.11 -4.12
CA GLY A 154 -12.41 3.31 -4.40
C GLY A 154 -11.98 4.77 -4.43
N LYS A 155 -12.87 5.70 -4.07
CA LYS A 155 -12.56 7.12 -4.06
C LYS A 155 -11.53 7.43 -2.98
N LEU A 156 -10.48 8.15 -3.35
CA LEU A 156 -9.51 8.69 -2.40
C LEU A 156 -10.20 9.66 -1.42
N VAL A 157 -10.08 9.37 -0.13
CA VAL A 157 -10.58 10.23 0.94
C VAL A 157 -9.46 11.17 1.39
N TRP A 158 -8.28 10.61 1.67
CA TRP A 158 -7.05 11.34 1.97
C TRP A 158 -5.84 10.40 1.93
N HIS A 159 -4.63 10.96 1.99
CA HIS A 159 -3.38 10.22 2.08
C HIS A 159 -2.37 10.94 2.98
N HIS A 160 -1.35 10.22 3.42
CA HIS A 160 -0.17 10.75 4.10
C HIS A 160 1.08 10.02 3.61
N GLN A 161 2.01 10.73 2.97
CA GLN A 161 3.22 10.12 2.43
C GLN A 161 4.32 10.07 3.50
N ALA A 162 4.85 8.87 3.74
CA ALA A 162 5.87 8.64 4.75
C ALA A 162 7.26 8.99 4.21
N THR A 163 7.54 8.56 2.98
CA THR A 163 8.84 8.74 2.29
C THR A 163 8.63 9.38 0.91
N PRO A 164 8.51 10.71 0.81
CA PRO A 164 8.50 11.40 -0.48
C PRO A 164 9.82 11.18 -1.21
N HIS A 165 9.76 10.93 -2.52
CA HIS A 165 10.95 10.68 -3.35
C HIS A 165 11.89 9.61 -2.75
N ASP A 166 11.34 8.44 -2.43
CA ASP A 166 12.08 7.34 -1.81
C ASP A 166 13.39 7.00 -2.57
N LEU A 167 14.48 6.87 -1.81
CA LEU A 167 15.85 6.64 -2.28
C LEU A 167 16.39 5.27 -1.85
N HIS A 168 15.66 4.52 -1.02
CA HIS A 168 16.21 3.44 -0.21
C HIS A 168 15.42 2.13 -0.25
N ASP A 169 14.39 2.03 -1.11
CA ASP A 169 13.44 0.92 -1.09
C ASP A 169 12.75 0.83 0.29
N TRP A 170 12.13 1.94 0.70
CA TRP A 170 11.46 2.06 1.99
C TRP A 170 9.95 2.11 1.86
N ASP A 171 9.38 0.97 1.47
CA ASP A 171 7.95 0.73 1.54
C ASP A 171 7.34 1.15 2.87
N LEU A 172 6.13 1.72 2.79
CA LEU A 172 5.28 1.69 3.95
C LEU A 172 4.67 0.30 4.05
N THR A 173 4.85 -0.35 5.19
CA THR A 173 4.48 -1.76 5.36
C THR A 173 3.28 -1.94 6.27
N GLN A 174 3.01 -1.01 7.19
CA GLN A 174 1.89 -1.12 8.10
C GLN A 174 1.14 0.19 8.26
N VAL A 175 -0.19 0.07 8.23
CA VAL A 175 -1.14 1.12 8.61
C VAL A 175 -2.15 0.48 9.57
N SER A 176 -1.66 0.17 10.76
CA SER A 176 -2.39 -0.53 11.82
C SER A 176 -1.67 -0.35 13.17
N PRO A 177 -2.39 -0.44 14.30
CA PRO A 177 -3.85 -0.49 14.41
C PRO A 177 -4.56 0.84 14.08
N LEU A 178 -5.87 0.72 13.83
CA LEU A 178 -6.82 1.83 13.98
C LEU A 178 -7.31 1.80 15.44
N PHE A 179 -7.26 2.92 16.14
CA PHE A 179 -7.63 2.94 17.56
C PHE A 179 -8.28 4.26 17.98
N ARG A 180 -8.85 4.26 19.19
CA ARG A 180 -9.41 5.46 19.83
C ARG A 180 -8.65 5.76 21.11
N ALA A 181 -8.46 7.03 21.40
CA ALA A 181 -7.92 7.48 22.67
C ALA A 181 -8.53 8.83 23.06
N ASP A 182 -8.62 9.09 24.36
CA ASP A 182 -8.98 10.40 24.89
C ASP A 182 -7.76 11.32 24.88
N VAL A 183 -7.90 12.47 24.23
CA VAL A 183 -6.91 13.56 24.26
C VAL A 183 -7.62 14.80 24.77
N ASP A 184 -7.16 15.31 25.90
CA ASP A 184 -7.75 16.47 26.59
C ASP A 184 -9.27 16.33 26.83
N GLY A 185 -9.70 15.13 27.23
CA GLY A 185 -11.10 14.80 27.50
C GLY A 185 -11.99 14.66 26.27
N THR A 186 -11.40 14.66 25.06
CA THR A 186 -12.10 14.41 23.80
C THR A 186 -11.67 13.07 23.21
N ALA A 187 -12.63 12.16 23.02
CA ALA A 187 -12.38 10.91 22.33
C ALA A 187 -12.07 11.17 20.84
N ARG A 188 -10.88 10.74 20.41
CA ARG A 188 -10.39 10.92 19.03
C ARG A 188 -10.02 9.59 18.40
N ARG A 189 -10.02 9.53 17.07
CA ARG A 189 -9.63 8.33 16.30
C ARG A 189 -8.24 8.53 15.72
N PHE A 190 -7.44 7.49 15.83
CA PHE A 190 -6.06 7.48 15.39
C PHE A 190 -5.78 6.29 14.48
N VAL A 191 -4.73 6.43 13.70
CA VAL A 191 -4.10 5.36 12.95
C VAL A 191 -2.60 5.44 13.19
N SER A 192 -1.97 4.29 13.49
CA SER A 192 -0.52 4.20 13.44
C SER A 192 -0.06 3.70 12.08
N MET A 193 1.10 4.19 11.66
CA MET A 193 1.77 3.72 10.45
C MET A 193 3.27 3.59 10.69
N VAL A 194 3.87 2.56 10.11
CA VAL A 194 5.31 2.29 10.18
C VAL A 194 5.72 1.51 8.94
N GLY A 195 6.95 1.70 8.51
CA GLY A 195 7.47 1.08 7.29
C GLY A 195 8.93 0.71 7.42
N LYS A 196 9.51 0.33 6.28
CA LYS A 196 10.93 0.02 6.14
C LYS A 196 11.82 1.20 6.57
N GLU A 197 11.37 2.45 6.49
CA GLU A 197 12.10 3.61 7.02
C GLU A 197 12.24 3.66 8.55
N GLY A 198 11.52 2.80 9.27
CA GLY A 198 11.69 2.59 10.71
C GLY A 198 11.22 3.73 11.62
N LEU A 199 10.20 4.49 11.20
CA LEU A 199 9.55 5.51 12.03
C LEU A 199 8.07 5.15 12.24
N LEU A 200 7.71 4.86 13.49
CA LEU A 200 6.32 4.68 13.90
C LEU A 200 5.69 6.05 14.07
N ARG A 201 4.70 6.37 13.24
CA ARG A 201 3.91 7.59 13.31
C ARG A 201 2.51 7.28 13.83
N ILE A 202 1.93 8.22 14.57
CA ILE A 202 0.50 8.23 14.91
C ILE A 202 -0.12 9.44 14.24
N LEU A 203 -1.16 9.22 13.45
CA LEU A 203 -1.96 10.26 12.83
C LEU A 203 -3.34 10.33 13.47
N ASP A 204 -3.81 11.55 13.72
CA ASP A 204 -5.21 11.84 14.06
C ASP A 204 -6.06 11.75 12.78
N ARG A 205 -7.13 10.95 12.79
CA ARG A 205 -7.90 10.64 11.58
C ARG A 205 -8.80 11.78 11.12
N GLU A 206 -9.24 12.63 12.06
CA GLU A 206 -10.10 13.78 11.76
C GLU A 206 -9.29 14.91 11.13
N SER A 207 -8.24 15.34 11.82
CA SER A 207 -7.37 16.44 11.38
C SER A 207 -6.35 16.00 10.33
N ARG A 208 -6.08 14.69 10.23
CA ARG A 208 -5.06 14.08 9.35
C ARG A 208 -3.62 14.49 9.71
N ALA A 209 -3.46 15.14 10.87
CA ALA A 209 -2.17 15.61 11.35
C ALA A 209 -1.39 14.47 12.02
N GLN A 210 -0.07 14.49 11.83
CA GLN A 210 0.82 13.65 12.61
C GLN A 210 0.90 14.18 14.03
N VAL A 211 0.53 13.34 14.99
CA VAL A 211 0.57 13.64 16.43
C VAL A 211 1.96 13.40 16.98
N THR A 212 2.56 12.27 16.62
CA THR A 212 3.91 11.90 17.06
C THR A 212 4.59 10.98 16.06
N ALA A 213 5.92 10.90 16.17
CA ALA A 213 6.76 10.00 15.43
C ALA A 213 7.92 9.51 16.32
N VAL A 214 8.14 8.20 16.36
CA VAL A 214 9.18 7.56 17.18
C VAL A 214 9.98 6.60 16.31
N ALA A 215 11.31 6.69 16.37
CA ALA A 215 12.19 5.74 15.69
C ALA A 215 12.10 4.37 16.37
N VAL A 216 11.85 3.33 15.59
CA VAL A 216 11.81 1.93 16.05
C VAL A 216 13.03 1.13 15.60
N THR A 217 13.92 1.77 14.86
CA THR A 217 15.23 1.25 14.45
C THR A 217 16.26 2.37 14.46
N ARG A 218 17.53 2.01 14.30
CA ARG A 218 18.60 3.00 14.09
C ARG A 218 18.36 3.73 12.76
N ARG A 219 18.37 5.07 12.82
CA ARG A 219 18.27 5.93 11.63
C ARG A 219 19.59 6.65 11.39
N GLN A 220 20.19 6.46 10.22
CA GLN A 220 21.44 7.09 9.81
C GLN A 220 21.48 7.23 8.29
N ASN A 221 21.96 8.38 7.80
CA ASN A 221 22.11 8.68 6.37
C ASN A 221 20.79 8.53 5.58
N VAL A 222 19.66 8.85 6.21
CA VAL A 222 18.32 8.58 5.66
C VAL A 222 17.96 9.44 4.44
N GLU A 223 18.67 10.55 4.25
CA GLU A 223 18.52 11.46 3.10
C GLU A 223 19.65 11.29 2.07
N VAL A 224 20.60 10.39 2.31
CA VAL A 224 21.77 10.21 1.43
C VAL A 224 21.40 9.23 0.33
N PRO A 225 21.36 9.63 -0.95
CA PRO A 225 20.99 8.72 -2.03
C PRO A 225 21.94 7.53 -2.13
N VAL A 226 21.42 6.35 -2.49
CA VAL A 226 22.25 5.20 -2.84
C VAL A 226 23.09 5.50 -4.08
N THR A 227 24.40 5.25 -4.01
CA THR A 227 25.34 5.43 -5.14
C THR A 227 25.96 4.11 -5.59
N GLN A 228 26.66 4.12 -6.71
CA GLN A 228 27.35 2.93 -7.23
C GLN A 228 28.49 2.45 -6.32
N GLU A 229 29.14 3.37 -5.60
CA GLU A 229 30.17 3.07 -4.60
C GLU A 229 29.59 2.47 -3.31
N GLY A 230 28.27 2.53 -3.15
CA GLY A 230 27.55 2.09 -1.97
C GLY A 230 27.49 3.16 -0.88
N VAL A 231 26.38 3.18 -0.16
CA VAL A 231 26.15 4.07 0.98
C VAL A 231 25.80 3.24 2.20
N TYR A 232 26.43 3.54 3.32
CA TYR A 232 26.00 3.01 4.61
C TYR A 232 24.76 3.79 5.08
N ALA A 233 23.59 3.16 5.06
CA ALA A 233 22.35 3.71 5.58
C ALA A 233 21.76 2.79 6.65
N CYS A 234 21.05 3.37 7.61
CA CYS A 234 20.23 2.65 8.58
C CYS A 234 18.83 3.28 8.59
N PRO A 235 17.76 2.49 8.46
CA PRO A 235 17.76 1.08 8.07
C PRO A 235 18.33 0.87 6.64
N GLY A 236 18.77 -0.35 6.33
CA GLY A 236 19.15 -0.69 4.95
C GLY A 236 17.91 -0.95 4.07
N PRO A 237 18.07 -1.53 2.87
CA PRO A 237 16.94 -1.88 1.99
C PRO A 237 15.99 -2.93 2.58
N LEU A 238 16.47 -3.77 3.51
CA LEU A 238 15.59 -4.68 4.27
C LEU A 238 14.70 -3.96 5.29
N GLY A 239 14.93 -2.67 5.52
CA GLY A 239 14.11 -1.82 6.37
C GLY A 239 14.24 -2.07 7.87
N GLY A 240 13.54 -1.23 8.65
CA GLY A 240 13.32 -1.37 10.09
C GLY A 240 12.11 -2.23 10.42
N VAL A 241 11.02 -2.11 9.65
CA VAL A 241 9.79 -2.88 9.84
C VAL A 241 9.28 -3.39 8.50
N GLN A 242 9.26 -4.72 8.36
CA GLN A 242 8.72 -5.44 7.20
C GLN A 242 7.27 -5.89 7.46
N TRP A 243 6.81 -6.96 6.79
CA TRP A 243 5.46 -7.50 6.97
C TRP A 243 5.15 -7.98 8.40
N ASN A 244 6.15 -8.35 9.19
CA ASN A 244 5.99 -8.99 10.49
C ASN A 244 5.64 -8.04 11.65
N GLY A 245 5.57 -6.72 11.40
CA GLY A 245 5.35 -5.72 12.44
C GLY A 245 6.56 -5.51 13.35
N PRO A 246 6.60 -4.39 14.10
CA PRO A 246 7.62 -4.15 15.12
C PRO A 246 7.41 -5.04 16.36
#